data_AF-A0A0N0N1W6-F1
#
_entry.id   AF-A0A0N0N1W6-F1
#
_cell.length_a   1.000
_cell.length_b   1.000
_cell.length_c   1.000
_cell.angle_alpha   90.00
_cell.angle_beta   90.00
_cell.angle_gamma   90.00
#
_symmetry.space_group_name_H-M   'P 1'
#
loop_
_entity.id
_entity.type
_entity.pdbx_description
1 polymer ?
#
loop_
_entity_poly.entity_id
_entity_poly.type
_entity_poly.pdbx_seq_one_letter_code
_entity_poly.pdbx_strand_id
1 'polypeptide(L)'
;MTQAKENLGSSAVSLDGLQGRSLKNGIGYVSLPGVQGSQKTYDEYVRQGRDAVAKADRTGSCGWVVDLRSDTGGNMWPMLAVVGPILGEGQVGMFVDADGKKSVWSIKHGAPYEDGKSAGWGDGQPVARSMSPVAVLTGKRTASAGEAVVVAFRGRPDTRFFGERTDGVPTGHKAYRLSDGAMLILTEVKDADRTGRTYDAAIPPDQEIAKDPRPVARHRDEVLEAARSWLLKQNACRQP
;
A
#
# COMPACT_ATOMS: atom_id res chain seq x y z
N MET A 1 5.55 32.10 -9.93
CA MET A 1 4.47 31.14 -10.25
C MET A 1 4.49 30.86 -11.74
N THR A 2 5.06 29.74 -12.16
CA THR A 2 4.82 29.18 -13.50
C THR A 2 5.02 27.67 -13.36
N GLN A 3 3.90 26.92 -13.34
CA GLN A 3 3.92 25.45 -13.38
C GLN A 3 4.45 25.04 -14.76
N ALA A 4 5.65 24.46 -14.78
CA ALA A 4 6.11 23.71 -15.93
C ALA A 4 5.29 22.40 -15.97
N LYS A 5 4.43 22.27 -16.98
CA LYS A 5 3.77 21.01 -17.35
C LYS A 5 4.87 20.02 -17.76
N GLU A 6 5.09 19.00 -16.95
CA GLU A 6 6.10 17.97 -17.23
C GLU A 6 5.48 16.82 -18.02
N ASN A 7 5.96 16.66 -19.26
CA ASN A 7 5.83 15.44 -20.05
C ASN A 7 7.07 14.58 -19.80
N LEU A 8 7.07 13.81 -18.72
CA LEU A 8 7.85 12.57 -18.66
C LEU A 8 7.03 11.51 -19.41
N GLY A 9 7.60 10.95 -20.48
CA GLY A 9 7.06 9.91 -21.35
C GLY A 9 5.62 9.46 -21.08
N SER A 10 4.67 10.02 -21.84
CA SER A 10 3.26 9.62 -21.90
C SER A 10 3.11 8.20 -22.43
N SER A 11 3.43 7.21 -21.60
CA SER A 11 2.74 5.92 -21.67
C SER A 11 1.62 6.00 -20.64
N ALA A 12 0.37 5.78 -21.07
CA ALA A 12 -0.72 5.62 -20.11
C ALA A 12 -0.29 4.52 -19.12
N VAL A 13 -0.19 4.86 -17.85
CA VAL A 13 0.08 3.86 -16.80
C VAL A 13 -1.09 2.89 -16.86
N SER A 14 -0.84 1.66 -17.28
CA SER A 14 -1.83 0.60 -17.19
C SER A 14 -2.13 0.38 -15.71
N LEU A 15 -3.39 0.63 -15.33
CA LEU A 15 -3.92 0.33 -14.01
C LEU A 15 -4.53 -1.08 -13.97
N ASP A 16 -4.18 -1.96 -14.92
CA ASP A 16 -4.79 -3.28 -15.08
C ASP A 16 -4.62 -4.19 -13.83
N GLY A 17 -3.67 -3.85 -12.95
CA GLY A 17 -3.45 -4.54 -11.67
C GLY A 17 -4.23 -3.97 -10.47
N LEU A 18 -4.87 -2.79 -10.61
CA LEU A 18 -5.66 -2.14 -9.57
C LEU A 18 -7.07 -2.70 -9.59
N GLN A 19 -7.39 -3.54 -8.61
CA GLN A 19 -8.67 -4.26 -8.60
C GLN A 19 -9.21 -4.45 -7.19
N GLY A 20 -10.54 -4.48 -7.10
CA GLY A 20 -11.27 -4.75 -5.89
C GLY A 20 -12.38 -5.76 -6.13
N ARG A 21 -12.51 -6.73 -5.22
CA ARG A 21 -13.55 -7.77 -5.28
C ARG A 21 -13.87 -8.31 -3.89
N SER A 22 -15.14 -8.64 -3.67
CA SER A 22 -15.54 -9.43 -2.51
C SER A 22 -15.21 -10.91 -2.77
N LEU A 23 -14.50 -11.53 -1.85
CA LEU A 23 -14.25 -12.96 -1.83
C LEU A 23 -15.37 -13.68 -1.05
N LYS A 24 -15.43 -15.00 -1.18
CA LYS A 24 -16.33 -15.83 -0.38
C LYS A 24 -16.14 -15.57 1.12
N ASN A 25 -17.21 -15.74 1.89
CA ASN A 25 -17.24 -15.57 3.36
C ASN A 25 -16.98 -14.13 3.83
N GLY A 26 -17.29 -13.13 3.00
CA GLY A 26 -17.29 -11.72 3.41
C GLY A 26 -15.90 -11.10 3.54
N ILE A 27 -14.88 -11.62 2.86
CA ILE A 27 -13.54 -11.03 2.84
C ILE A 27 -13.43 -10.04 1.68
N GLY A 28 -13.02 -8.80 1.96
CA GLY A 28 -12.66 -7.82 0.94
C GLY A 28 -11.26 -8.10 0.39
N TYR A 29 -11.06 -7.99 -0.93
CA TYR A 29 -9.74 -8.09 -1.56
C TYR A 29 -9.50 -6.83 -2.38
N VAL A 30 -8.33 -6.22 -2.18
CA VAL A 30 -7.82 -5.12 -3.00
C VAL A 30 -6.37 -5.43 -3.43
N SER A 31 -6.08 -5.23 -4.70
CA SER A 31 -4.73 -5.32 -5.27
C SER A 31 -4.27 -3.94 -5.65
N LEU A 32 -3.09 -3.54 -5.19
CA LEU A 32 -2.49 -2.23 -5.49
C LEU A 32 -1.22 -2.44 -6.32
N PRO A 33 -1.21 -2.05 -7.60
CA PRO A 33 0.02 -1.96 -8.38
C PRO A 33 0.77 -0.66 -8.07
N GLY A 34 2.04 -0.63 -8.43
CA GLY A 34 2.84 0.60 -8.39
C GLY A 34 2.24 1.70 -9.26
N VAL A 35 2.42 2.96 -8.86
CA VAL A 35 1.94 4.12 -9.63
C VAL A 35 2.95 5.25 -9.64
N GLN A 36 3.32 5.69 -10.83
CA GLN A 36 4.21 6.83 -11.06
C GLN A 36 3.66 7.64 -12.22
N GLY A 37 3.65 8.96 -12.12
CA GLY A 37 3.23 9.80 -13.24
C GLY A 37 2.85 11.22 -12.84
N SER A 38 1.91 11.77 -13.59
CA SER A 38 1.38 13.13 -13.38
C SER A 38 0.30 13.15 -12.30
N GLN A 39 -0.09 14.34 -11.84
CA GLN A 39 -1.25 14.50 -10.94
C GLN A 39 -2.51 13.85 -11.52
N LYS A 40 -2.74 13.97 -12.85
CA LYS A 40 -3.86 13.32 -13.52
C LYS A 40 -3.83 11.80 -13.36
N THR A 41 -2.64 11.19 -13.45
CA THR A 41 -2.43 9.75 -13.24
C THR A 41 -2.77 9.36 -11.81
N TYR A 42 -2.35 10.17 -10.83
CA TYR A 42 -2.65 9.92 -9.42
C TYR A 42 -4.13 10.09 -9.09
N ASP A 43 -4.79 11.10 -9.64
CA ASP A 43 -6.24 11.32 -9.47
C ASP A 43 -7.05 10.15 -10.05
N GLU A 44 -6.62 9.63 -11.19
CA GLU A 44 -7.21 8.44 -11.80
C GLU A 44 -6.96 7.18 -10.96
N TYR A 45 -5.74 6.98 -10.46
CA TYR A 45 -5.40 5.88 -9.56
C TYR A 45 -6.27 5.91 -8.30
N VAL A 46 -6.38 7.06 -7.63
CA VAL A 46 -7.14 7.16 -6.38
C VAL A 46 -8.62 6.97 -6.62
N ARG A 47 -9.18 7.52 -7.71
CA ARG A 47 -10.58 7.30 -8.08
C ARG A 47 -10.87 5.81 -8.28
N GLN A 48 -10.12 5.16 -9.18
CA GLN A 48 -10.32 3.73 -9.49
C GLN A 48 -10.04 2.83 -8.28
N GLY A 49 -9.05 3.17 -7.46
CA GLY A 49 -8.71 2.41 -6.26
C GLY A 49 -9.75 2.54 -5.16
N ARG A 50 -10.31 3.74 -4.94
CA ARG A 50 -11.42 3.93 -3.99
C ARG A 50 -12.69 3.21 -4.47
N ASP A 51 -12.98 3.25 -5.77
CA ASP A 51 -14.08 2.46 -6.36
C ASP A 51 -13.86 0.95 -6.17
N ALA A 52 -12.62 0.48 -6.32
CA ALA A 52 -12.24 -0.91 -6.05
C ALA A 52 -12.46 -1.30 -4.58
N VAL A 53 -12.04 -0.46 -3.63
CA VAL A 53 -12.28 -0.68 -2.19
C VAL A 53 -13.78 -0.71 -1.89
N ALA A 54 -14.56 0.26 -2.39
CA ALA A 54 -16.00 0.29 -2.21
C ALA A 54 -16.70 -0.93 -2.82
N LYS A 55 -16.25 -1.41 -3.98
CA LYS A 55 -16.74 -2.64 -4.62
C LYS A 55 -16.43 -3.87 -3.78
N ALA A 56 -15.22 -3.96 -3.22
CA ALA A 56 -14.83 -5.07 -2.35
C ALA A 56 -15.65 -5.10 -1.06
N ASP A 57 -16.03 -3.92 -0.55
CA ASP A 57 -16.76 -3.74 0.70
C ASP A 57 -18.28 -3.75 0.60
N ARG A 58 -18.84 -3.97 -0.60
CA ARG A 58 -20.28 -3.81 -0.86
C ARG A 58 -21.19 -4.60 0.09
N THR A 59 -20.74 -5.73 0.60
CA THR A 59 -21.50 -6.59 1.54
C THR A 59 -21.02 -6.46 2.99
N GLY A 60 -20.17 -5.47 3.29
CA GLY A 60 -19.52 -5.26 4.57
C GLY A 60 -18.43 -6.30 4.85
N SER A 61 -17.19 -5.99 4.45
CA SER A 61 -16.05 -6.89 4.62
C SER A 61 -15.78 -7.15 6.09
N CYS A 62 -15.73 -8.43 6.48
CA CYS A 62 -15.35 -8.85 7.82
C CYS A 62 -13.85 -8.71 8.10
N GLY A 63 -13.06 -8.63 7.02
CA GLY A 63 -11.61 -8.62 7.01
C GLY A 63 -11.11 -8.37 5.58
N TRP A 64 -9.85 -7.98 5.45
CA TRP A 64 -9.29 -7.48 4.19
C TRP A 64 -8.04 -8.25 3.78
N VAL A 65 -7.92 -8.50 2.49
CA VAL A 65 -6.65 -8.84 1.85
C VAL A 65 -6.18 -7.62 1.06
N VAL A 66 -4.97 -7.15 1.36
CA VAL A 66 -4.26 -6.10 0.63
C VAL A 66 -3.10 -6.74 -0.10
N ASP A 67 -3.18 -6.83 -1.41
CA ASP A 67 -2.19 -7.50 -2.25
C ASP A 67 -1.21 -6.51 -2.89
N LEU A 68 0.05 -6.59 -2.49
CA LEU A 68 1.15 -5.72 -2.94
C LEU A 68 2.19 -6.50 -3.74
N ARG A 69 1.92 -7.77 -4.11
CA ARG A 69 2.92 -8.66 -4.78
C ARG A 69 3.37 -8.18 -6.16
N SER A 70 2.63 -7.27 -6.78
CA SER A 70 2.97 -6.61 -8.04
C SER A 70 3.38 -5.14 -7.88
N ASP A 71 3.42 -4.62 -6.64
CA ASP A 71 3.71 -3.22 -6.39
C ASP A 71 5.22 -2.94 -6.44
N THR A 72 5.68 -2.39 -7.56
CA THR A 72 7.10 -2.06 -7.76
C THR A 72 7.46 -0.64 -7.30
N GLY A 73 6.54 0.07 -6.63
CA GLY A 73 6.78 1.39 -6.08
C GLY A 73 6.18 2.54 -6.90
N GLY A 74 6.87 3.70 -6.85
CA GLY A 74 6.38 4.96 -7.40
C GLY A 74 6.04 5.96 -6.31
N ASN A 75 4.81 6.51 -6.32
CA ASN A 75 4.34 7.47 -5.33
C ASN A 75 3.41 6.79 -4.30
N MET A 76 3.82 6.80 -3.02
CA MET A 76 3.06 6.17 -1.94
C MET A 76 1.77 6.89 -1.56
N TRP A 77 1.69 8.21 -1.75
CA TRP A 77 0.55 9.00 -1.29
C TRP A 77 -0.79 8.62 -1.95
N PRO A 78 -0.90 8.45 -3.28
CA PRO A 78 -2.11 7.91 -3.89
C PRO A 78 -2.42 6.48 -3.43
N MET A 79 -1.41 5.66 -3.13
CA MET A 79 -1.63 4.31 -2.59
C MET A 79 -2.27 4.38 -1.19
N LEU A 80 -1.71 5.21 -0.30
CA LEU A 80 -2.28 5.45 1.04
C LEU A 80 -3.67 6.09 0.97
N ALA A 81 -3.96 6.92 -0.04
CA ALA A 81 -5.30 7.47 -0.24
C ALA A 81 -6.35 6.42 -0.66
N VAL A 82 -5.92 5.33 -1.29
CA VAL A 82 -6.77 4.18 -1.63
C VAL A 82 -7.01 3.30 -0.39
N VAL A 83 -5.96 2.94 0.35
CA VAL A 83 -6.09 2.02 1.50
C VAL A 83 -6.36 2.73 2.83
N GLY A 84 -6.44 4.06 2.87
CA GLY A 84 -6.67 4.86 4.08
C GLY A 84 -7.84 4.35 4.95
N PRO A 85 -9.04 4.12 4.37
CA PRO A 85 -10.17 3.55 5.11
C PRO A 85 -9.89 2.17 5.74
N ILE A 86 -8.98 1.37 5.16
CA ILE A 86 -8.58 0.04 5.67
C ILE A 86 -7.49 0.17 6.75
N LEU A 87 -6.53 1.09 6.56
CA LEU A 87 -5.46 1.40 7.51
C LEU A 87 -6.00 1.89 8.85
N GLY A 88 -7.10 2.65 8.82
CA GLY A 88 -7.67 3.31 9.98
C GLY A 88 -6.96 4.61 10.32
N GLU A 89 -7.61 5.39 11.17
CA GLU A 89 -7.21 6.75 11.55
C GLU A 89 -5.90 6.79 12.37
N GLY A 90 -5.21 7.93 12.32
CA GLY A 90 -4.03 8.22 13.13
C GLY A 90 -2.70 7.96 12.43
N GLN A 91 -1.61 7.93 13.20
CA GLN A 91 -0.27 7.72 12.68
C GLN A 91 -0.11 6.32 12.09
N VAL A 92 0.36 6.25 10.84
CA VAL A 92 0.56 4.99 10.11
C VAL A 92 2.02 4.68 9.82
N GLY A 93 2.90 5.68 9.81
CA GLY A 93 4.34 5.51 9.63
C GLY A 93 5.04 6.86 9.72
N MET A 94 6.30 6.91 9.31
CA MET A 94 7.06 8.15 9.19
C MET A 94 8.26 7.99 8.27
N PHE A 95 8.73 9.11 7.72
CA PHE A 95 10.10 9.22 7.22
C PHE A 95 11.06 9.51 8.38
N VAL A 96 12.27 8.98 8.29
CA VAL A 96 13.40 9.31 9.17
C VAL A 96 14.60 9.70 8.29
N ASP A 97 15.06 10.94 8.41
CA ASP A 97 16.25 11.40 7.68
C ASP A 97 17.57 10.98 8.35
N ALA A 98 18.69 11.31 7.72
CA ALA A 98 20.02 10.96 8.21
C ALA A 98 20.37 11.61 9.57
N ASP A 99 19.72 12.73 9.91
CA ASP A 99 19.88 13.42 11.20
C ASP A 99 18.90 12.90 12.27
N GLY A 100 18.07 11.92 11.92
CA GLY A 100 17.06 11.32 12.79
C GLY A 100 15.78 12.15 12.93
N LYS A 101 15.61 13.20 12.13
CA LYS A 101 14.37 13.98 12.10
C LYS A 101 13.26 13.13 11.49
N LYS A 102 12.08 13.21 12.10
CA LYS A 102 10.91 12.43 11.74
C LYS A 102 9.88 13.29 11.04
N SER A 103 9.29 12.76 9.97
CA SER A 103 8.09 13.32 9.33
C SER A 103 6.98 12.27 9.32
N VAL A 104 5.92 12.54 10.07
CA VAL A 104 4.87 11.57 10.40
C VAL A 104 3.88 11.44 9.26
N TRP A 105 3.59 10.20 8.86
CA TRP A 105 2.48 9.88 7.98
C TRP A 105 1.25 9.52 8.82
N SER A 106 0.10 10.08 8.48
CA SER A 106 -1.15 9.77 9.17
C SER A 106 -2.31 9.66 8.21
N ILE A 107 -3.34 8.93 8.63
CA ILE A 107 -4.64 8.90 7.96
C ILE A 107 -5.64 9.70 8.80
N LYS A 108 -6.36 10.60 8.14
CA LYS A 108 -7.48 11.35 8.72
C LYS A 108 -8.66 11.32 7.76
N HIS A 109 -9.81 10.87 8.24
CA HIS A 109 -11.02 10.61 7.45
C HIS A 109 -10.72 9.78 6.18
N GLY A 110 -9.90 8.74 6.32
CA GLY A 110 -9.47 7.91 5.18
C GLY A 110 -8.53 8.58 4.15
N ALA A 111 -8.03 9.79 4.42
CA ALA A 111 -7.12 10.53 3.56
C ALA A 111 -5.71 10.64 4.17
N PRO A 112 -4.63 10.67 3.36
CA PRO A 112 -3.26 10.71 3.86
C PRO A 112 -2.78 12.14 4.16
N TYR A 113 -1.95 12.25 5.19
CA TYR A 113 -1.31 13.47 5.66
C TYR A 113 0.15 13.23 6.01
N GLU A 114 0.99 14.24 5.78
CA GLU A 114 2.39 14.31 6.21
C GLU A 114 2.56 15.50 7.16
N ASP A 115 3.02 15.27 8.40
CA ASP A 115 3.18 16.31 9.43
C ASP A 115 1.95 17.22 9.58
N GLY A 116 0.75 16.61 9.52
CA GLY A 116 -0.53 17.29 9.63
C GLY A 116 -0.98 18.05 8.38
N LYS A 117 -0.20 18.04 7.30
CA LYS A 117 -0.57 18.64 6.01
C LYS A 117 -1.15 17.57 5.09
N SER A 118 -2.24 17.90 4.39
CA SER A 118 -2.87 16.94 3.48
C SER A 118 -1.93 16.58 2.33
N ALA A 119 -1.82 15.29 2.04
CA ALA A 119 -1.12 14.79 0.87
C ALA A 119 -2.03 14.67 -0.38
N GLY A 120 -3.34 14.96 -0.27
CA GLY A 120 -4.29 15.06 -1.39
C GLY A 120 -5.60 14.26 -1.24
N TRP A 121 -6.42 14.31 -2.30
CA TRP A 121 -7.64 13.50 -2.58
C TRP A 121 -8.84 13.56 -1.63
N GLY A 122 -8.79 14.37 -0.57
CA GLY A 122 -9.92 14.56 0.36
C GLY A 122 -10.37 13.26 1.03
N ASP A 123 -11.45 13.33 1.80
CA ASP A 123 -11.94 12.23 2.62
C ASP A 123 -12.23 10.96 1.78
N GLY A 124 -11.81 9.81 2.31
CA GLY A 124 -12.10 8.50 1.74
C GLY A 124 -13.45 7.98 2.25
N GLN A 125 -14.17 7.24 1.41
CA GLN A 125 -15.38 6.55 1.87
C GLN A 125 -15.01 5.54 2.98
N PRO A 126 -15.62 5.62 4.18
CA PRO A 126 -15.37 4.66 5.24
C PRO A 126 -15.74 3.24 4.80
N VAL A 127 -14.96 2.25 5.23
CA VAL A 127 -15.36 0.85 5.14
C VAL A 127 -16.44 0.55 6.18
N ALA A 128 -17.34 -0.38 5.87
CA ALA A 128 -18.49 -0.74 6.69
C ALA A 128 -18.10 -1.22 8.10
N ARG A 129 -16.92 -1.85 8.23
CA ARG A 129 -16.37 -2.33 9.50
C ARG A 129 -14.97 -1.77 9.71
N SER A 130 -14.87 -0.72 10.51
CA SER A 130 -13.58 -0.13 10.89
C SER A 130 -12.72 -1.14 11.66
N MET A 131 -11.40 -1.00 11.53
CA MET A 131 -10.41 -1.84 12.23
C MET A 131 -10.60 -3.35 12.05
N SER A 132 -11.20 -3.79 10.94
CA SER A 132 -11.28 -5.21 10.59
C SER A 132 -9.87 -5.82 10.43
N PRO A 133 -9.70 -7.14 10.65
CA PRO A 133 -8.41 -7.80 10.45
C PRO A 133 -7.90 -7.68 9.02
N VAL A 134 -6.59 -7.53 8.84
CA VAL A 134 -5.95 -7.31 7.53
C VAL A 134 -4.86 -8.35 7.28
N ALA A 135 -4.94 -9.04 6.15
CA ALA A 135 -3.85 -9.83 5.60
C ALA A 135 -3.16 -9.04 4.48
N VAL A 136 -1.86 -8.77 4.63
CA VAL A 136 -1.06 -8.10 3.60
C VAL A 136 -0.24 -9.13 2.83
N LEU A 137 -0.36 -9.15 1.51
CA LEU A 137 0.42 -10.06 0.66
C LEU A 137 1.61 -9.34 0.06
N THR A 138 2.81 -9.88 0.29
CA THR A 138 4.06 -9.32 -0.23
C THR A 138 4.78 -10.33 -1.11
N GLY A 139 5.64 -9.83 -2.00
CA GLY A 139 6.51 -10.65 -2.82
C GLY A 139 7.83 -9.95 -3.11
N LYS A 140 8.75 -10.65 -3.78
CA LYS A 140 10.07 -10.11 -4.14
C LYS A 140 10.04 -8.86 -5.03
N ARG A 141 8.89 -8.53 -5.61
CA ARG A 141 8.70 -7.32 -6.42
C ARG A 141 8.07 -6.17 -5.65
N THR A 142 7.59 -6.42 -4.42
CA THR A 142 7.09 -5.37 -3.53
C THR A 142 8.27 -4.47 -3.16
N ALA A 143 8.32 -3.26 -3.69
CA ALA A 143 9.50 -2.40 -3.62
C ALA A 143 9.13 -0.94 -3.37
N SER A 144 10.03 -0.18 -2.73
CA SER A 144 9.95 1.28 -2.60
C SER A 144 8.59 1.73 -2.04
N ALA A 145 7.78 2.52 -2.78
CA ALA A 145 6.45 2.94 -2.30
C ALA A 145 5.51 1.77 -1.95
N GLY A 146 5.66 0.59 -2.58
CA GLY A 146 4.96 -0.62 -2.16
C GLY A 146 5.40 -1.11 -0.78
N GLU A 147 6.69 -0.96 -0.45
CA GLU A 147 7.21 -1.19 0.90
C GLU A 147 6.74 -0.11 1.89
N ALA A 148 6.56 1.13 1.46
CA ALA A 148 5.97 2.17 2.31
C ALA A 148 4.53 1.80 2.73
N VAL A 149 3.74 1.18 1.85
CA VAL A 149 2.42 0.63 2.22
C VAL A 149 2.56 -0.55 3.20
N VAL A 150 3.54 -1.44 3.00
CA VAL A 150 3.86 -2.51 3.97
C VAL A 150 4.17 -1.92 5.35
N VAL A 151 5.03 -0.90 5.40
CA VAL A 151 5.41 -0.17 6.62
C VAL A 151 4.18 0.49 7.27
N ALA A 152 3.27 1.06 6.48
CA ALA A 152 2.05 1.68 7.00
C ALA A 152 1.11 0.70 7.74
N PHE A 153 1.13 -0.57 7.32
CA PHE A 153 0.40 -1.66 7.96
C PHE A 153 1.17 -2.29 9.14
N ARG A 154 2.50 -2.10 9.23
CA ARG A 154 3.29 -2.62 10.36
C ARG A 154 2.90 -1.92 11.66
N GLY A 155 2.71 -2.71 12.71
CA GLY A 155 2.21 -2.24 14.01
C GLY A 155 0.71 -1.91 14.05
N ARG A 156 -0.04 -2.06 12.94
CA ARG A 156 -1.50 -2.00 12.97
C ARG A 156 -2.05 -3.26 13.69
N PRO A 157 -2.99 -3.12 14.64
CA PRO A 157 -3.65 -4.27 15.27
C PRO A 157 -4.29 -5.22 14.25
N ASP A 158 -4.42 -6.50 14.63
CA ASP A 158 -5.06 -7.55 13.84
C ASP A 158 -4.60 -7.59 12.38
N THR A 159 -3.29 -7.44 12.16
CA THR A 159 -2.68 -7.40 10.83
C THR A 159 -1.59 -8.46 10.72
N ARG A 160 -1.56 -9.20 9.61
CA ARG A 160 -0.57 -10.26 9.36
C ARG A 160 -0.08 -10.26 7.92
N PHE A 161 1.22 -10.52 7.74
CA PHE A 161 1.88 -10.49 6.43
C PHE A 161 2.16 -11.91 5.90
N PHE A 162 1.93 -12.14 4.61
CA PHE A 162 2.08 -13.46 3.95
C PHE A 162 2.81 -13.34 2.61
N GLY A 163 3.55 -14.37 2.22
CA GLY A 163 4.15 -14.49 0.89
C GLY A 163 5.67 -14.54 0.94
N GLU A 164 6.35 -13.72 0.15
CA GLU A 164 7.81 -13.62 0.17
C GLU A 164 8.25 -12.27 0.74
N ARG A 165 9.53 -12.19 1.13
CA ARG A 165 10.17 -10.92 1.50
C ARG A 165 10.07 -9.89 0.37
N THR A 166 10.02 -8.61 0.74
CA THR A 166 10.03 -7.48 -0.20
C THR A 166 11.41 -7.30 -0.88
N ASP A 167 11.54 -6.31 -1.76
CA ASP A 167 12.78 -6.03 -2.50
C ASP A 167 13.90 -5.47 -1.58
N GLY A 168 13.53 -4.68 -0.57
CA GLY A 168 14.46 -4.18 0.46
C GLY A 168 14.98 -2.78 0.23
N VAL A 169 14.15 -1.89 -0.34
CA VAL A 169 14.44 -0.47 -0.54
C VAL A 169 13.36 0.46 0.08
N PRO A 170 12.94 0.26 1.35
CA PRO A 170 11.89 1.05 2.02
C PRO A 170 12.42 2.46 2.38
N THR A 171 12.47 3.31 1.36
CA THR A 171 13.10 4.62 1.42
C THR A 171 12.30 5.66 0.64
N GLY A 172 12.36 6.90 1.11
CA GLY A 172 11.81 8.06 0.41
C GLY A 172 12.90 8.81 -0.35
N HIS A 173 12.50 9.39 -1.49
CA HIS A 173 13.37 10.18 -2.33
C HIS A 173 12.90 11.63 -2.46
N LYS A 174 13.83 12.51 -2.78
CA LYS A 174 13.55 13.90 -3.16
C LYS A 174 14.09 14.17 -4.55
N ALA A 175 13.29 14.90 -5.32
CA ALA A 175 13.62 15.27 -6.68
C ALA A 175 14.26 16.66 -6.71
N TYR A 176 15.45 16.76 -7.30
CA TYR A 176 16.21 17.98 -7.47
C TYR A 176 16.36 18.30 -8.96
N ARG A 177 15.87 19.47 -9.37
CA ARG A 177 16.04 19.95 -10.74
C ARG A 177 17.42 20.58 -10.91
N LEU A 178 18.18 20.08 -11.87
CA LEU A 178 19.50 20.58 -12.22
C LEU A 178 19.40 21.75 -13.21
N SER A 179 20.49 22.49 -13.38
CA SER A 179 20.55 23.72 -14.20
C SER A 179 20.31 23.48 -15.70
N ASP A 180 20.59 22.28 -16.18
CA ASP A 180 20.34 21.82 -17.55
C ASP A 180 18.92 21.26 -17.75
N GLY A 181 18.11 21.23 -16.70
CA GLY A 181 16.76 20.68 -16.70
C GLY A 181 16.67 19.19 -16.40
N ALA A 182 17.79 18.51 -16.15
CA ALA A 182 17.78 17.13 -15.66
C ALA A 182 17.19 17.04 -14.24
N MET A 183 16.77 15.84 -13.84
CA MET A 183 16.23 15.56 -12.51
C MET A 183 17.13 14.54 -11.80
N LEU A 184 17.66 14.93 -10.63
CA LEU A 184 18.32 14.03 -9.69
C LEU A 184 17.28 13.54 -8.68
N ILE A 185 17.05 12.22 -8.64
CA ILE A 185 16.21 11.57 -7.62
C ILE A 185 17.16 10.99 -6.56
N LEU A 186 17.20 11.62 -5.38
CA LEU A 186 18.09 11.23 -4.30
C LEU A 186 17.30 10.62 -3.16
N THR A 187 17.69 9.42 -2.73
CA THR A 187 17.18 8.81 -1.50
C THR A 187 17.74 9.55 -0.29
N GLU A 188 16.87 10.11 0.54
CA GLU A 188 17.27 10.95 1.69
C GLU A 188 16.73 10.44 3.02
N VAL A 189 15.69 9.60 2.98
CA VAL A 189 14.97 9.17 4.18
C VAL A 189 14.69 7.67 4.15
N LYS A 190 14.64 7.08 5.33
CA LYS A 190 14.15 5.71 5.54
C LYS A 190 12.71 5.73 5.98
N ASP A 191 11.96 4.74 5.56
CA ASP A 191 10.62 4.51 6.08
C ASP A 191 10.71 3.85 7.47
N ALA A 192 9.87 4.30 8.39
CA ALA A 192 9.71 3.70 9.71
C ALA A 192 8.24 3.45 10.03
N ASP A 193 7.99 2.29 10.66
CA ASP A 193 6.62 1.89 11.00
C ASP A 193 6.06 2.66 12.21
N ARG A 194 4.83 2.34 12.61
CA ARG A 194 4.15 2.97 13.75
C ARG A 194 4.93 2.90 15.07
N THR A 195 5.86 1.95 15.21
CA THR A 195 6.72 1.79 16.40
C THR A 195 8.03 2.58 16.30
N GLY A 196 8.30 3.19 15.14
CA GLY A 196 9.54 3.89 14.85
C GLY A 196 10.67 2.97 14.36
N ARG A 197 10.37 1.70 14.04
CA ARG A 197 11.35 0.77 13.50
C ARG A 197 11.61 1.06 12.03
N THR A 198 12.87 1.28 11.67
CA THR A 198 13.36 1.35 10.29
C THR A 198 13.75 -0.02 9.76
N TYR A 199 13.95 -0.11 8.44
CA TYR A 199 14.28 -1.35 7.74
C TYR A 199 15.49 -1.11 6.83
N ASP A 200 16.56 -1.86 7.07
CA ASP A 200 17.83 -1.75 6.31
C ASP A 200 17.99 -2.82 5.22
N ALA A 201 16.97 -3.67 5.07
CA ALA A 201 16.93 -4.78 4.13
C ALA A 201 15.48 -5.15 3.79
N ALA A 202 15.32 -6.16 2.94
CA ALA A 202 14.04 -6.78 2.62
C ALA A 202 13.20 -7.05 3.88
N ILE A 203 11.93 -6.63 3.85
CA ILE A 203 10.96 -6.81 4.92
C ILE A 203 10.39 -8.23 4.79
N PRO A 204 10.62 -9.13 5.77
CA PRO A 204 10.05 -10.47 5.73
C PRO A 204 8.54 -10.44 6.03
N PRO A 205 7.74 -11.37 5.49
CA PRO A 205 6.37 -11.59 5.95
C PRO A 205 6.36 -12.32 7.31
N ASP A 206 5.21 -12.33 7.99
CA ASP A 206 5.05 -13.11 9.23
C ASP A 206 4.86 -14.61 8.94
N GLN A 207 4.40 -14.94 7.73
CA GLN A 207 4.34 -16.30 7.22
C GLN A 207 4.92 -16.35 5.81
N GLU A 208 6.13 -16.90 5.71
CA GLU A 208 6.80 -17.11 4.43
C GLU A 208 6.15 -18.26 3.65
N ILE A 209 5.80 -17.97 2.40
CA ILE A 209 5.20 -18.90 1.43
C ILE A 209 5.88 -18.58 0.10
N ALA A 210 6.90 -19.35 -0.23
CA ALA A 210 7.60 -19.20 -1.50
C ALA A 210 6.74 -19.71 -2.65
N LYS A 211 6.75 -18.99 -3.78
CA LYS A 211 6.03 -19.43 -4.97
C LYS A 211 6.63 -20.74 -5.49
N ASP A 212 5.82 -21.78 -5.57
CA ASP A 212 6.24 -23.05 -6.18
C ASP A 212 6.49 -22.85 -7.69
N PRO A 213 7.73 -23.10 -8.18
CA PRO A 213 8.07 -22.89 -9.59
C PRO A 213 7.44 -23.93 -10.52
N ARG A 214 6.89 -25.03 -10.00
CA ARG A 214 6.35 -26.12 -10.82
C ARG A 214 5.09 -25.67 -11.57
N PRO A 215 4.90 -26.07 -12.86
CA PRO A 215 3.73 -25.69 -13.65
C PRO A 215 2.39 -26.04 -13.00
N VAL A 216 2.32 -27.16 -12.29
CA VAL A 216 1.12 -27.65 -11.59
C VAL A 216 0.63 -26.71 -10.48
N ALA A 217 1.51 -25.88 -9.92
CA ALA A 217 1.17 -24.91 -8.88
C ALA A 217 0.78 -23.54 -9.45
N ARG A 218 0.94 -23.29 -10.77
CA ARG A 218 0.65 -21.98 -11.39
C ARG A 218 -0.81 -21.52 -11.23
N HIS A 219 -1.73 -22.45 -11.02
CA HIS A 219 -3.16 -22.16 -10.84
C HIS A 219 -3.59 -22.06 -9.38
N ARG A 220 -2.67 -22.23 -8.42
CA ARG A 220 -2.95 -22.13 -6.99
C ARG A 220 -2.31 -20.86 -6.43
N ASP A 221 -3.11 -20.05 -5.75
CA ASP A 221 -2.61 -18.90 -5.01
C ASP A 221 -2.50 -19.27 -3.52
N GLU A 222 -1.44 -20.00 -3.16
CA GLU A 222 -1.21 -20.50 -1.79
C GLU A 222 -1.11 -19.36 -0.77
N VAL A 223 -0.56 -18.22 -1.20
CA VAL A 223 -0.44 -17.01 -0.38
C VAL A 223 -1.84 -16.46 -0.06
N LEU A 224 -2.70 -16.32 -1.06
CA LEU A 224 -4.08 -15.87 -0.86
C LEU A 224 -4.88 -16.87 -0.01
N GLU A 225 -4.72 -18.18 -0.22
CA GLU A 225 -5.43 -19.18 0.57
C GLU A 225 -4.99 -19.18 2.04
N ALA A 226 -3.70 -19.00 2.32
CA ALA A 226 -3.20 -18.87 3.69
C ALA A 226 -3.76 -17.60 4.38
N ALA A 227 -3.75 -16.47 3.69
CA ALA A 227 -4.33 -15.22 4.17
C ALA A 227 -5.84 -15.37 4.48
N ARG A 228 -6.59 -15.97 3.56
CA ARG A 228 -8.03 -16.25 3.76
C ARG A 228 -8.25 -17.19 4.95
N SER A 229 -7.47 -18.25 5.07
CA SER A 229 -7.57 -19.19 6.20
C SER A 229 -7.33 -18.50 7.54
N TRP A 230 -6.34 -17.59 7.62
CA TRP A 230 -6.08 -16.82 8.82
C TRP A 230 -7.20 -15.82 9.14
N LEU A 231 -7.73 -15.11 8.13
CA LEU A 231 -8.84 -14.18 8.30
C LEU A 231 -10.08 -14.88 8.83
N LEU A 232 -10.44 -16.06 8.29
CA LEU A 232 -11.62 -16.81 8.72
C LEU A 232 -11.54 -17.33 10.18
N LYS A 233 -10.34 -17.35 10.78
CA LYS A 233 -10.16 -17.69 12.19
C LYS A 233 -10.38 -16.50 13.13
N GLN A 234 -10.38 -15.28 12.60
CA GLN A 234 -10.58 -14.05 13.37
C GLN A 234 -12.04 -13.89 13.76
N ASN A 235 -12.30 -13.41 14.97
CA ASN A 235 -13.66 -13.26 15.50
C ASN A 235 -14.56 -12.41 14.59
N ALA A 236 -14.02 -11.36 13.96
CA ALA A 236 -14.76 -10.50 13.04
C ALA A 236 -15.29 -11.24 11.80
N CYS A 237 -14.62 -12.31 11.36
CA CYS A 237 -14.94 -13.11 10.18
C CYS A 237 -15.49 -14.51 10.47
N ARG A 238 -15.64 -14.89 11.75
CA ARG A 238 -16.32 -16.15 12.08
C ARG A 238 -17.79 -16.01 11.70
N GLN A 239 -18.25 -16.91 10.83
CA GLN A 239 -19.68 -17.09 10.61
C GLN A 239 -20.26 -17.67 11.91
N PRO A 240 -21.41 -17.17 12.40
CA PRO A 240 -22.12 -17.79 13.53
C PRO A 240 -22.54 -19.22 13.23
#